data_AF-A0A9X9T8I7-F1
#
_entry.id   AF-A0A9X9T8I7-F1
#
_cell.length_a   1.000
_cell.length_b   1.000
_cell.length_c   1.000
_cell.angle_alpha   90.00
_cell.angle_beta   90.00
_cell.angle_gamma   90.00
#
_symmetry.space_group_name_H-M   'P 1'
#
loop_
_entity.id
_entity.type
_entity.pdbx_description
1 polymer ?
#
loop_
_entity_poly.entity_id
_entity_poly.type
_entity_poly.pdbx_seq_one_letter_code
_entity_poly.pdbx_strand_id
1 'polypeptide(L)'
;MSNVEGFLGMVILFEIVACIMGVVLLSIVYAVLSRTKNRMICIGLPALVMAAGFALLMPVDTPMLLVGALIFVVPMAVLIPPFVFSDWFDGDVRFTRILICDILVSAVGFFLPYLLVWSGLSMVPVLFWHTPLSNGLVYACVIALNVGLAACVFRGLGWGGVTPRPVTR
;
A
#
# COMPACT_ATOMS: atom_id res chain seq x y z
N MET A 1 23.10 21.66 -13.72
CA MET A 1 22.12 20.58 -13.54
C MET A 1 21.43 20.38 -14.86
N SER A 2 21.53 19.18 -15.43
CA SER A 2 20.74 18.85 -16.62
C SER A 2 19.27 18.79 -16.20
N ASN A 3 18.33 19.20 -17.06
CA ASN A 3 16.89 19.25 -16.72
C ASN A 3 16.35 17.92 -16.15
N VAL A 4 17.01 16.80 -16.46
CA VAL A 4 16.68 15.45 -16.01
C VAL A 4 16.98 15.24 -14.51
N GLU A 5 18.09 15.78 -14.00
CA GLU A 5 18.48 15.68 -12.58
C GLU A 5 17.52 16.43 -11.66
N GLY A 6 17.06 17.62 -12.10
CA GLY A 6 16.09 18.42 -11.37
C GLY A 6 14.71 17.77 -11.31
N PHE A 7 14.27 17.16 -12.42
CA PHE A 7 13.01 16.43 -12.47
C PHE A 7 13.02 15.19 -11.54
N LEU A 8 14.11 14.43 -11.57
CA LEU A 8 14.31 13.27 -10.69
C LEU A 8 14.30 13.66 -9.21
N GLY A 9 14.98 14.76 -8.85
CA GLY A 9 14.97 15.25 -7.47
C GLY A 9 13.57 15.62 -6.97
N MET A 10 12.73 16.21 -7.82
CA MET A 10 11.36 16.58 -7.47
C MET A 10 10.46 15.35 -7.27
N VAL A 11 10.55 14.35 -8.15
CA VAL A 11 9.77 13.10 -8.01
C VAL A 11 10.12 12.39 -6.71
N ILE A 12 11.42 12.25 -6.42
CA ILE A 12 11.90 11.62 -5.18
C ILE A 12 11.39 12.39 -3.95
N LEU A 13 11.44 13.73 -3.98
CA LEU A 13 10.93 14.56 -2.88
C LEU A 13 9.43 14.33 -2.63
N PHE A 14 8.62 14.31 -3.69
CA PHE A 14 7.18 14.04 -3.58
C PHE A 14 6.90 12.66 -3.00
N GLU A 15 7.66 11.65 -3.41
CA GLU A 15 7.50 10.30 -2.87
C GLU A 15 7.91 10.20 -1.40
N ILE A 16 9.01 10.84 -0.99
CA ILE A 16 9.41 10.88 0.42
C ILE A 16 8.30 11.53 1.26
N VAL A 17 7.75 12.66 0.80
CA VAL A 17 6.64 13.34 1.50
C VAL A 17 5.40 12.43 1.55
N ALA A 18 5.07 11.75 0.46
CA ALA A 18 3.97 10.80 0.40
C ALA A 18 4.15 9.65 1.40
N CYS A 19 5.36 9.08 1.50
CA CYS A 19 5.68 8.04 2.46
C CYS A 19 5.51 8.53 3.91
N ILE A 20 6.01 9.72 4.23
CA ILE A 20 5.84 10.30 5.57
C ILE A 20 4.35 10.47 5.90
N MET A 21 3.56 11.00 4.97
CA MET A 21 2.11 11.15 5.13
C MET A 21 1.41 9.78 5.29
N GLY A 22 1.84 8.77 4.55
CA GLY A 22 1.36 7.39 4.66
C GLY A 22 1.62 6.78 6.03
N VAL A 23 2.83 6.98 6.60
CA VAL A 23 3.19 6.50 7.94
C VAL A 23 2.37 7.20 9.03
N VAL A 24 2.11 8.51 8.87
CA VAL A 24 1.22 9.25 9.78
C VAL A 24 -0.20 8.67 9.72
N LEU A 25 -0.73 8.45 8.51
CA LEU A 25 -2.04 7.85 8.31
C LEU A 25 -2.13 6.43 8.90
N LEU A 26 -1.11 5.59 8.65
CA LEU A 26 -0.95 4.26 9.24
C LEU A 26 -1.06 4.33 10.76
N SER A 27 -0.33 5.24 11.39
CA SER A 27 -0.28 5.40 12.84
C SER A 27 -1.65 5.77 13.42
N ILE A 28 -2.36 6.68 12.76
CA ILE A 28 -3.72 7.10 13.17
C ILE A 28 -4.69 5.92 13.04
N VAL A 29 -4.72 5.27 11.89
CA VAL A 29 -5.65 4.15 11.65
C VAL A 29 -5.32 2.98 12.56
N TYR A 30 -4.05 2.66 12.77
CA TYR A 30 -3.63 1.65 13.75
C TYR A 30 -4.06 2.00 15.18
N ALA A 31 -3.94 3.26 15.60
CA ALA A 31 -4.40 3.70 16.93
C ALA A 31 -5.92 3.53 17.10
N VAL A 32 -6.70 3.75 16.05
CA VAL A 32 -8.15 3.52 16.05
C VAL A 32 -8.47 2.03 16.06
N LEU A 33 -7.79 1.24 15.23
CA LEU A 33 -7.98 -0.21 15.11
C LEU A 33 -7.57 -0.95 16.37
N SER A 34 -6.44 -0.62 16.98
CA SER A 34 -5.97 -1.22 18.24
C SER A 34 -6.92 -0.98 19.41
N ARG A 35 -7.71 0.11 19.38
CA ARG A 35 -8.76 0.39 20.37
C ARG A 35 -10.09 -0.30 20.05
N THR A 36 -10.26 -0.80 18.84
CA THR A 36 -11.54 -1.32 18.34
C THR A 36 -11.46 -2.83 18.16
N LYS A 37 -12.19 -3.60 18.98
CA LYS A 37 -12.21 -5.07 18.89
C LYS A 37 -13.16 -5.63 17.82
N ASN A 38 -13.86 -4.76 17.07
CA ASN A 38 -14.88 -5.18 16.12
C ASN A 38 -14.27 -5.48 14.74
N ARG A 39 -14.35 -6.75 14.31
CA ARG A 39 -13.83 -7.24 13.03
C ARG A 39 -14.40 -6.49 11.82
N MET A 40 -15.66 -6.02 11.89
CA MET A 40 -16.26 -5.23 10.81
C MET A 40 -15.59 -3.87 10.63
N ILE A 41 -15.21 -3.20 11.73
CA ILE A 41 -14.51 -1.92 11.68
C ILE A 41 -13.07 -2.14 11.20
N CYS A 42 -12.47 -3.28 11.56
CA CYS A 42 -11.13 -3.66 11.11
C CYS A 42 -10.99 -3.80 9.59
N ILE A 43 -12.05 -4.22 8.91
CA ILE A 43 -12.08 -4.33 7.45
C ILE A 43 -12.64 -3.06 6.81
N GLY A 44 -13.70 -2.51 7.41
CA GLY A 44 -14.43 -1.36 6.89
C GLY A 44 -13.60 -0.08 6.90
N LEU A 45 -12.78 0.15 7.94
CA LEU A 45 -11.99 1.37 8.04
C LEU A 45 -10.87 1.43 6.98
N PRO A 46 -10.03 0.41 6.77
CA PRO A 46 -9.07 0.40 5.67
C PRO A 46 -9.74 0.47 4.29
N ALA A 47 -10.86 -0.24 4.09
CA ALA A 47 -11.61 -0.18 2.84
C ALA A 47 -12.15 1.22 2.55
N LEU A 48 -12.68 1.91 3.57
CA LEU A 48 -13.19 3.28 3.45
C LEU A 48 -12.06 4.27 3.13
N VAL A 49 -10.89 4.13 3.75
CA VAL A 49 -9.73 4.98 3.47
C VAL A 49 -9.22 4.75 2.04
N MET A 50 -9.14 3.51 1.57
CA MET A 50 -8.74 3.21 0.19
C MET A 50 -9.77 3.73 -0.83
N ALA A 51 -11.07 3.62 -0.54
CA ALA A 51 -12.12 4.16 -1.40
C ALA A 51 -12.10 5.70 -1.46
N ALA A 52 -11.87 6.36 -0.32
CA ALA A 52 -11.69 7.80 -0.25
C ALA A 52 -10.44 8.25 -1.03
N GLY A 53 -9.33 7.51 -0.89
CA GLY A 53 -8.11 7.72 -1.66
C GLY A 53 -8.36 7.61 -3.17
N PHE A 54 -9.10 6.58 -3.60
CA PHE A 54 -9.48 6.42 -5.01
C PHE A 54 -10.32 7.60 -5.51
N ALA A 55 -11.34 8.02 -4.77
CA ALA A 55 -12.20 9.14 -5.16
C ALA A 55 -11.42 10.46 -5.30
N LEU A 56 -10.41 10.67 -4.45
CA LEU A 56 -9.53 11.84 -4.51
C LEU A 56 -8.51 11.78 -5.66
N LEU A 57 -8.05 10.58 -6.02
CA LEU A 57 -7.00 10.37 -7.03
C LEU A 57 -7.55 10.08 -8.44
N MET A 58 -8.83 9.75 -8.55
CA MET A 58 -9.53 9.52 -9.82
C MET A 58 -9.36 10.65 -10.86
N PRO A 59 -9.42 11.96 -10.50
CA PRO A 59 -9.25 13.04 -11.46
C PRO A 59 -7.78 13.33 -11.83
N VAL A 60 -6.82 12.62 -11.25
CA VAL A 60 -5.39 12.92 -11.34
C VAL A 60 -4.68 11.96 -12.30
N ASP A 61 -3.55 12.38 -12.86
CA ASP A 61 -2.73 11.57 -13.76
C ASP A 61 -2.19 10.31 -13.09
N THR A 62 -1.99 9.24 -13.88
CA THR A 62 -1.50 7.92 -13.44
C THR A 62 -0.24 7.96 -12.54
N PRO A 63 0.83 8.74 -12.84
CA PRO A 63 1.99 8.82 -11.93
C PRO A 63 1.65 9.44 -10.59
N MET A 64 0.78 10.45 -10.57
CA MET A 64 0.36 11.12 -9.34
C MET A 64 -0.61 10.24 -8.53
N LEU A 65 -1.40 9.40 -9.21
CA LEU A 65 -2.22 8.34 -8.61
C LEU A 65 -1.35 7.27 -7.94
N LEU A 66 -0.21 6.90 -8.54
CA LEU A 66 0.78 6.00 -7.92
C LEU A 66 1.42 6.61 -6.67
N VAL A 67 1.81 7.89 -6.72
CA VAL A 67 2.31 8.61 -5.54
C VAL A 67 1.23 8.68 -4.45
N GLY A 68 -0.02 8.96 -4.83
CA GLY A 68 -1.15 8.94 -3.89
C GLY A 68 -1.44 7.55 -3.32
N ALA A 69 -1.16 6.48 -4.07
CA ALA A 69 -1.29 5.11 -3.58
C ALA A 69 -0.26 4.80 -2.47
N LEU A 70 0.91 5.44 -2.45
CA LEU A 70 1.84 5.35 -1.31
C LEU A 70 1.23 5.92 -0.03
N ILE A 71 0.38 6.95 -0.13
CA ILE A 71 -0.26 7.60 1.02
C ILE A 71 -1.44 6.76 1.54
N PHE A 72 -2.29 6.23 0.65
CA PHE A 72 -3.55 5.61 1.04
C PHE A 72 -3.55 4.09 0.92
N VAL A 73 -2.92 3.52 -0.10
CA VAL A 73 -2.99 2.08 -0.40
C VAL A 73 -1.96 1.30 0.40
N VAL A 74 -0.69 1.72 0.40
CA VAL A 74 0.39 1.02 1.11
C VAL A 74 0.08 0.83 2.60
N PRO A 75 -0.24 1.89 3.37
CA PRO A 75 -0.48 1.70 4.80
C PRO A 75 -1.72 0.86 5.10
N MET A 76 -2.78 1.00 4.29
CA MET A 76 -3.99 0.19 4.46
C MET A 76 -3.76 -1.27 4.05
N ALA A 77 -2.98 -1.52 2.99
CA ALA A 77 -2.62 -2.85 2.54
C ALA A 77 -1.80 -3.62 3.57
N VAL A 78 -0.94 -2.94 4.32
CA VAL A 78 -0.13 -3.55 5.39
C VAL A 78 -0.96 -3.82 6.65
N LEU A 79 -2.03 -3.06 6.89
CA LEU A 79 -2.98 -3.28 7.99
C LEU A 79 -3.96 -4.44 7.72
N ILE A 80 -4.27 -4.75 6.46
CA ILE A 80 -5.20 -5.84 6.12
C ILE A 80 -4.73 -7.21 6.65
N PRO A 81 -3.50 -7.69 6.37
CA PRO A 81 -3.04 -8.99 6.84
C PRO A 81 -3.17 -9.22 8.36
N PRO A 82 -2.65 -8.33 9.23
CA PRO A 82 -2.69 -8.57 10.67
C PRO A 82 -4.10 -8.47 11.28
N PHE A 83 -4.98 -7.62 10.75
CA PHE A 83 -6.32 -7.41 11.32
C PHE A 83 -7.41 -8.31 10.71
N VAL A 84 -7.28 -8.70 9.44
CA VAL A 84 -8.25 -9.57 8.75
C VAL A 84 -7.92 -11.05 8.94
N PHE A 85 -6.63 -11.39 8.90
CA PHE A 85 -6.11 -12.75 9.09
C PHE A 85 -5.41 -12.92 10.44
N SER A 86 -5.93 -12.26 11.49
CA SER A 86 -5.47 -12.44 12.87
C SER A 86 -5.39 -13.92 13.28
N ASP A 87 -6.27 -14.77 12.74
CA ASP A 87 -6.29 -16.22 13.03
C ASP A 87 -5.10 -16.99 12.41
N TRP A 88 -4.37 -16.40 11.46
CA TRP A 88 -3.23 -17.01 10.76
C TRP A 88 -1.87 -16.66 11.38
N PHE A 89 -1.82 -15.64 12.25
CA PHE A 89 -0.58 -15.13 12.84
C PHE A 89 -0.65 -15.30 14.36
N ASP A 90 -0.10 -16.42 14.85
CA ASP A 90 -0.12 -16.84 16.26
C ASP A 90 0.90 -16.07 17.15
N GLY A 91 1.04 -14.76 16.93
CA GLY A 91 2.01 -13.94 17.66
C GLY A 91 1.60 -12.48 17.74
N ASP A 92 1.93 -11.84 18.86
CA ASP A 92 1.68 -10.42 19.10
C ASP A 92 2.17 -9.56 17.93
N VAL A 93 1.22 -9.01 17.17
CA VAL A 93 1.50 -8.10 16.07
C VAL A 93 1.91 -6.75 16.67
N ARG A 94 3.20 -6.62 17.00
CA ARG A 94 3.76 -5.35 17.49
C ARG A 94 3.73 -4.29 16.38
N PHE A 95 3.40 -3.05 16.74
CA PHE A 95 3.41 -1.90 15.83
C PHE A 95 4.73 -1.77 15.03
N THR A 96 5.87 -2.07 15.65
CA THR A 96 7.19 -2.09 14.98
C THR A 96 7.24 -3.04 13.78
N ARG A 97 6.55 -4.18 13.84
CA ARG A 97 6.49 -5.15 12.74
C ARG A 97 5.69 -4.62 11.56
N ILE A 98 4.57 -3.97 11.85
CA ILE A 98 3.72 -3.31 10.85
C ILE A 98 4.53 -2.19 10.17
N LEU A 99 5.25 -1.39 10.96
CA LEU A 99 6.07 -0.30 10.43
C LEU A 99 7.24 -0.79 9.56
N ILE A 100 7.90 -1.88 9.93
CA ILE A 100 8.95 -2.50 9.08
C ILE A 100 8.33 -3.02 7.76
N CYS A 101 7.15 -3.65 7.82
CA CYS A 101 6.46 -4.11 6.62
C CYS A 101 6.05 -2.94 5.72
N ASP A 102 5.55 -1.84 6.31
CA ASP A 102 5.20 -0.62 5.60
C ASP A 102 6.41 -0.02 4.88
N ILE A 103 7.56 0.08 5.56
CA ILE A 103 8.81 0.55 4.94
C ILE A 103 9.24 -0.36 3.78
N LEU A 104 9.18 -1.69 3.93
CA LEU A 104 9.56 -2.63 2.88
C LEU A 104 8.64 -2.57 1.66
N VAL A 105 7.31 -2.53 1.89
CA VAL A 105 6.33 -2.43 0.81
C VAL A 105 6.41 -1.06 0.13
N SER A 106 6.60 0.00 0.90
CA SER A 106 6.81 1.35 0.40
C SER A 106 8.08 1.47 -0.44
N ALA A 107 9.18 0.83 -0.04
CA ALA A 107 10.40 0.77 -0.84
C ALA A 107 10.17 0.10 -2.20
N VAL A 108 9.36 -0.97 -2.27
CA VAL A 108 8.97 -1.59 -3.55
C VAL A 108 8.06 -0.66 -4.36
N GLY A 109 7.12 0.01 -3.68
CA GLY A 109 6.23 1.00 -4.27
C GLY A 109 6.97 2.19 -4.88
N PHE A 110 8.11 2.59 -4.30
CA PHE A 110 8.98 3.67 -4.78
C PHE A 110 9.61 3.35 -6.15
N PHE A 111 9.90 2.07 -6.42
CA PHE A 111 10.46 1.67 -7.72
C PHE A 111 9.42 1.66 -8.84
N LEU A 112 8.13 1.53 -8.54
CA LEU A 112 7.06 1.43 -9.53
C LEU A 112 6.93 2.68 -10.44
N PRO A 113 6.77 3.90 -9.91
CA PRO A 113 6.68 5.11 -10.72
C PRO A 113 7.98 5.37 -11.49
N TYR A 114 9.14 5.07 -10.89
CA TYR A 114 10.43 5.16 -11.57
C TYR A 114 10.52 4.21 -12.78
N LEU A 115 10.14 2.94 -12.61
CA LEU A 115 10.08 1.97 -13.70
C LEU A 115 9.10 2.42 -14.80
N LEU A 116 7.97 3.02 -14.43
CA LEU A 116 6.96 3.49 -15.39
C LEU A 116 7.47 4.67 -16.24
N VAL A 117 8.22 5.59 -15.63
CA VAL A 117 8.87 6.71 -16.32
C VAL A 117 10.04 6.21 -17.18
N TRP A 118 10.87 5.29 -16.67
CA TRP A 118 12.07 4.82 -17.35
C TRP A 118 11.79 3.86 -18.52
N SER A 119 10.80 2.98 -18.37
CA SER A 119 10.42 1.99 -19.40
C SER A 119 9.67 2.62 -20.59
N GLY A 120 9.30 3.89 -20.52
CA GLY A 120 8.47 4.52 -21.55
C GLY A 120 7.06 3.93 -21.61
N LEU A 121 6.63 3.13 -20.63
CA LEU A 121 5.24 2.66 -20.49
C LEU A 121 4.26 3.84 -20.38
N SER A 122 4.73 5.02 -19.98
CA SER A 122 3.98 6.28 -20.07
C SER A 122 3.58 6.67 -21.51
N MET A 123 4.20 6.09 -22.54
CA MET A 123 3.85 6.28 -23.95
C MET A 123 2.89 5.21 -24.50
N VAL A 124 2.48 4.22 -23.68
CA VAL A 124 1.53 3.17 -24.13
C VAL A 124 0.08 3.66 -23.96
N PRO A 125 -0.65 3.93 -25.06
CA PRO A 125 -1.94 4.61 -25.03
C PRO A 125 -3.06 3.80 -24.36
N VAL A 126 -2.91 2.48 -24.22
CA VAL A 126 -3.91 1.59 -23.61
C VAL A 126 -3.99 1.77 -22.08
N LEU A 127 -2.87 2.08 -21.42
CA LEU A 127 -2.84 2.40 -19.98
C LEU A 127 -3.22 3.86 -19.72
N PHE A 128 -2.90 4.75 -20.65
CA PHE A 128 -3.04 6.20 -20.54
C PHE A 128 -4.34 6.77 -21.11
N TRP A 129 -5.40 5.96 -21.23
CA TRP A 129 -6.65 6.43 -21.85
C TRP A 129 -7.36 7.55 -21.06
N HIS A 130 -6.82 7.99 -19.92
CA HIS A 130 -7.45 8.95 -18.99
C HIS A 130 -8.93 8.64 -18.73
N THR A 131 -9.32 7.37 -18.88
CA THR A 131 -10.67 6.95 -18.57
C THR A 131 -10.71 6.60 -17.09
N PRO A 132 -11.78 6.98 -16.38
CA PRO A 132 -11.94 6.65 -14.96
C PRO A 132 -11.85 5.14 -14.69
N LEU A 133 -12.19 4.33 -15.68
CA LEU A 133 -12.14 2.87 -15.63
C LEU A 133 -10.70 2.33 -15.69
N SER A 134 -9.82 2.91 -16.52
CA SER A 134 -8.40 2.55 -16.56
C SER A 134 -7.69 2.89 -15.25
N ASN A 135 -7.91 4.11 -14.74
CA ASN A 135 -7.35 4.54 -13.45
C ASN A 135 -7.83 3.66 -12.29
N GLY A 136 -9.11 3.25 -12.31
CA GLY A 136 -9.66 2.27 -11.36
C GLY A 136 -8.97 0.91 -11.44
N LEU A 137 -8.72 0.40 -12.64
CA LEU A 137 -8.06 -0.89 -12.83
C LEU A 137 -6.60 -0.87 -12.35
N VAL A 138 -5.87 0.21 -12.65
CA VAL A 138 -4.49 0.41 -12.16
C VAL A 138 -4.49 0.49 -10.64
N TYR A 139 -5.40 1.27 -10.05
CA TYR A 139 -5.50 1.40 -8.60
C TYR A 139 -5.84 0.06 -7.91
N ALA A 140 -6.78 -0.71 -8.47
CA ALA A 140 -7.12 -2.04 -7.98
C ALA A 140 -5.94 -3.02 -8.08
N CYS A 141 -5.16 -2.96 -9.17
CA CYS A 141 -3.95 -3.75 -9.34
C CYS A 141 -2.89 -3.38 -8.30
N VAL A 142 -2.70 -2.08 -8.04
CA VAL A 142 -1.79 -1.58 -7.00
C VAL A 142 -2.24 -2.03 -5.61
N ILE A 143 -3.54 -2.04 -5.31
CA ILE A 143 -4.07 -2.59 -4.05
C ILE A 143 -3.72 -4.08 -3.95
N ALA A 144 -4.04 -4.87 -4.98
CA ALA A 144 -3.81 -6.32 -4.97
C ALA A 144 -2.32 -6.66 -4.82
N LEU A 145 -1.44 -5.95 -5.53
CA LEU A 145 0.01 -6.12 -5.44
C LEU A 145 0.52 -5.76 -4.05
N ASN A 146 0.12 -4.63 -3.47
CA ASN A 146 0.56 -4.23 -2.13
C ASN A 146 0.05 -5.17 -1.04
N VAL A 147 -1.20 -5.63 -1.12
CA VAL A 147 -1.76 -6.62 -0.19
C VAL A 147 -1.01 -7.95 -0.32
N GLY A 148 -0.73 -8.40 -1.55
CA GLY A 148 0.06 -9.60 -1.82
C GLY A 148 1.49 -9.49 -1.30
N LEU A 149 2.16 -8.38 -1.56
CA LEU A 149 3.50 -8.06 -1.07
C LEU A 149 3.52 -8.04 0.47
N ALA A 150 2.59 -7.35 1.10
CA ALA A 150 2.49 -7.32 2.55
C ALA A 150 2.32 -8.75 3.11
N ALA A 151 1.41 -9.55 2.55
CA ALA A 151 1.22 -10.95 2.95
C ALA A 151 2.49 -11.80 2.76
N CYS A 152 3.21 -11.61 1.66
CA CYS A 152 4.48 -12.27 1.39
C CYS A 152 5.57 -11.84 2.37
N VAL A 153 5.67 -10.55 2.72
CA VAL A 153 6.65 -10.03 3.69
C VAL A 153 6.34 -10.58 5.09
N PHE A 154 5.07 -10.56 5.50
CA PHE A 154 4.64 -11.16 6.77
C PHE A 154 4.94 -12.66 6.84
N ARG A 155 4.82 -13.41 5.74
CA ARG A 155 5.20 -14.83 5.67
C ARG A 155 6.72 -15.05 5.60
N GLY A 156 7.42 -14.29 4.77
CA GLY A 156 8.84 -14.44 4.45
C GLY A 156 9.77 -14.00 5.58
N LEU A 157 9.35 -13.05 6.43
CA LEU A 157 10.05 -12.70 7.67
C LEU A 157 9.98 -13.80 8.75
N GLY A 158 9.44 -14.98 8.42
CA GLY A 158 9.34 -16.10 9.35
C GLY A 158 8.38 -15.86 10.51
N TRP A 159 7.46 -14.89 10.37
CA TRP A 159 6.47 -14.55 11.40
C TRP A 159 5.22 -15.43 11.37
N GLY A 160 5.16 -16.40 10.45
CA GLY A 160 4.29 -17.57 10.55
C GLY A 160 5.04 -18.71 11.21
N GLY A 161 4.87 -18.87 12.52
CA GLY A 161 5.21 -20.11 13.18
C GLY A 161 4.40 -21.25 12.55
N VAL A 162 5.10 -22.14 11.84
CA VAL A 162 4.87 -23.59 11.78
C VAL A 162 3.40 -24.03 11.63
N THR A 163 3.02 -24.30 10.38
CA THR A 163 1.99 -25.26 9.92
C THR A 163 0.56 -25.17 10.50
N PRO A 164 -0.50 -25.37 9.69
CA PRO A 164 -1.83 -25.60 10.24
C PRO A 164 -1.80 -26.85 11.14
N ARG A 165 -2.05 -26.70 12.45
CA ARG A 165 -2.34 -27.84 13.31
C ARG A 165 -3.57 -28.56 12.75
N PRO A 166 -3.51 -29.88 12.49
CA PRO A 166 -4.71 -30.62 12.15
C PRO A 166 -5.69 -30.54 13.32
N VAL A 167 -6.93 -30.20 13.00
CA VAL A 167 -8.06 -30.23 13.93
C VAL A 167 -8.21 -31.67 14.44
N THR A 168 -7.71 -31.96 15.63
CA THR A 168 -8.09 -33.16 16.36
C THR A 168 -9.42 -32.87 17.04
N ARG A 169 -10.48 -33.42 16.43
CA ARG A 169 -11.77 -33.67 17.08
C ARG A 169 -11.62 -34.76 18.13
#